data_AF-A0A3D0SWY4-F1
#
_entry.id   AF-A0A3D0SWY4-F1
#
_cell.length_a   1.000
_cell.length_b   1.000
_cell.length_c   1.000
_cell.angle_alpha   90.00
_cell.angle_beta   90.00
_cell.angle_gamma   90.00
#
_symmetry.space_group_name_H-M   'P 1'
#
loop_
_entity.id
_entity.type
_entity.pdbx_description
1 polymer ?
#
loop_
_entity_poly.entity_id
_entity_poly.type
_entity_poly.pdbx_seq_one_letter_code
_entity_poly.pdbx_strand_id
1 'polypeptide(L)'
;ASFQFFGAFLGGILSGAVTAQAGPTTAYYTGAVIAVVWCVIVVGIRAGEKLKRVALTVPNNVQPEASQLAELNSLNGVVEYVFDASQNQLYLKVNSEFDELNARAVIRQWS
;
A
#
# COMPACT_ATOMS: atom_id res chain seq x y z
N ALA A 1 -0.66 9.58 12.38
CA ALA A 1 -0.19 10.90 12.86
C ALA A 1 0.42 10.86 14.27
N SER A 2 -0.06 10.06 15.22
CA SER A 2 0.50 10.08 16.58
C SER A 2 1.99 9.65 16.66
N PHE A 3 2.41 8.65 15.86
CA PHE A 3 3.81 8.19 15.84
C PHE A 3 4.81 9.22 15.26
N GLN A 4 4.44 9.98 14.23
CA GLN A 4 5.29 11.07 13.69
C GLN A 4 5.48 12.20 14.71
N PHE A 5 4.43 12.55 15.47
CA PHE A 5 4.51 13.58 16.50
C PHE A 5 5.28 13.08 17.74
N PHE A 6 5.06 11.83 18.14
CA PHE A 6 5.78 11.21 19.25
C PHE A 6 7.28 11.13 18.98
N GLY A 7 7.69 10.70 17.78
CA GLY A 7 9.10 10.64 17.39
C GLY A 7 9.77 12.01 17.36
N ALA A 8 9.10 13.03 16.80
CA ALA A 8 9.61 14.40 16.77
C ALA A 8 9.76 14.99 18.19
N PHE A 9 8.79 14.74 19.07
CA PHE A 9 8.82 15.21 20.45
C PHE A 9 9.90 14.53 21.28
N LEU A 10 9.99 13.19 21.21
CA LEU A 10 11.02 12.41 21.89
C LEU A 10 12.42 12.76 21.39
N GLY A 11 12.59 12.93 20.07
CA GLY A 11 13.83 13.40 19.47
C GLY A 11 14.23 14.80 19.94
N GLY A 12 13.26 15.71 20.09
CA GLY A 12 13.49 17.05 20.64
C GLY A 12 13.94 17.04 22.11
N ILE A 13 13.28 16.25 22.96
CA ILE A 13 13.65 16.09 24.37
C ILE A 13 15.06 15.49 24.52
N LEU A 14 15.33 14.40 23.79
CA LEU A 14 16.63 13.74 23.84
C LEU A 14 17.76 14.64 23.32
N SER A 15 17.52 15.35 22.21
CA SER A 15 18.50 16.30 21.66
C SER A 15 18.77 17.47 22.61
N GLY A 16 17.73 18.03 23.23
CA GLY A 16 17.86 19.08 24.24
C GLY A 16 18.66 18.63 25.47
N ALA A 17 18.37 17.44 25.99
CA ALA A 17 19.07 16.86 27.15
C ALA A 17 20.54 16.53 26.87
N VAL A 18 20.87 16.07 25.65
CA VAL A 18 22.26 15.81 25.22
C VAL A 18 23.02 17.12 25.02
N THR A 19 22.40 18.11 24.39
CA THR A 19 23.02 19.43 24.13
C THR A 19 23.35 20.16 25.43
N ALA A 20 22.50 20.04 26.46
CA ALA A 20 22.70 20.67 27.77
C ALA A 20 23.92 20.12 28.54
N GLN A 21 24.32 18.86 28.31
CA GLN A 21 25.41 18.20 29.05
C GLN A 21 26.70 18.06 28.23
N ALA A 22 26.61 17.92 26.91
CA ALA A 22 27.75 17.56 26.05
C ALA A 22 28.14 18.66 25.04
N GLY A 23 27.43 19.78 24.98
CA GLY A 23 27.70 20.88 24.06
C GLY A 23 27.26 20.63 22.60
N PRO A 24 27.24 21.69 21.75
CA PRO A 24 26.61 21.65 20.43
C PRO A 24 27.27 20.66 19.45
N THR A 25 28.59 20.56 19.50
CA THR A 25 29.39 19.71 18.60
C THR A 25 29.03 18.22 18.76
N THR A 26 28.80 17.78 19.99
CA THR A 26 28.48 16.39 20.33
C THR A 26 27.06 16.02 19.92
N ALA A 27 26.13 16.97 19.98
CA ALA A 27 24.76 16.79 19.46
C ALA A 27 24.74 16.58 17.94
N TYR A 28 25.56 17.32 17.17
CA TYR A 28 25.69 17.12 15.72
C TYR A 28 26.21 15.72 15.37
N TYR A 29 27.27 15.26 16.03
CA TYR A 29 27.79 13.90 15.80
C TYR A 29 26.77 12.81 16.18
N THR A 30 26.01 13.01 17.25
CA THR A 30 24.95 12.10 17.68
C THR A 30 23.83 12.03 16.63
N GLY A 31 23.40 13.19 16.12
CA GLY A 31 22.42 13.26 15.03
C GLY A 31 22.92 12.58 13.74
N ALA A 32 24.19 12.75 13.39
CA ALA A 32 24.80 12.09 12.24
C ALA A 32 24.79 10.56 12.38
N VAL A 33 25.16 10.02 13.56
CA VAL A 33 25.12 8.58 13.82
C VAL A 33 23.69 8.06 13.73
N ILE A 34 22.70 8.77 14.30
CA ILE A 34 21.28 8.39 14.21
C ILE A 34 20.81 8.39 12.76
N ALA A 35 21.21 9.38 11.96
CA ALA A 35 20.85 9.45 10.55
C ALA A 35 21.45 8.29 9.74
N VAL A 36 22.70 7.90 10.03
CA VAL A 36 23.34 6.73 9.40
C VAL A 36 22.61 5.44 9.77
N VAL A 37 22.29 5.25 11.06
CA VAL A 37 21.49 4.09 11.52
C VAL A 37 20.13 4.06 10.82
N TRP A 38 19.48 5.21 10.70
CA TRP A 38 18.21 5.33 9.98
C TRP A 38 18.35 4.94 8.51
N CYS A 39 19.42 5.37 7.85
CA CYS A 39 19.70 5.04 6.45
C CYS A 39 19.85 3.52 6.26
N VAL A 40 20.58 2.84 7.16
CA VAL A 40 20.73 1.37 7.14
C VAL A 40 19.38 0.66 7.29
N ILE A 41 18.53 1.14 8.20
CA ILE A 41 17.18 0.58 8.38
C ILE A 41 16.34 0.73 7.12
N VAL A 42 16.35 1.93 6.51
CA VAL A 42 15.55 2.23 5.31
C VAL A 42 15.99 1.39 4.11
N VAL A 43 17.30 1.13 3.95
CA VAL A 43 17.82 0.26 2.87
C VAL A 43 17.27 -1.17 2.97
N GLY A 44 16.97 -1.66 4.18
CA GLY A 44 16.39 -2.98 4.40
C GLY A 44 14.88 -3.07 4.12
N ILE A 45 14.19 -1.95 3.96
CA ILE A 45 12.74 -1.93 3.70
C ILE A 45 12.50 -2.28 2.24
N ARG A 46 12.02 -3.50 2.00
CA ARG A 46 11.47 -3.87 0.69
C ARG A 46 10.13 -3.15 0.52
N ALA A 47 10.01 -2.35 -0.54
CA ALA A 47 8.73 -1.77 -0.91
C ALA A 47 7.74 -2.91 -1.14
N GLY A 48 6.64 -2.93 -0.38
CA GLY A 48 5.58 -3.92 -0.53
C GLY A 48 5.03 -3.93 -1.95
N GLU A 49 4.52 -5.07 -2.38
CA GLU A 49 3.92 -5.26 -3.69
C GLU A 49 2.87 -4.17 -3.95
N LYS A 50 3.06 -3.40 -5.03
CA LYS A 50 2.19 -2.27 -5.34
C LYS A 50 0.87 -2.80 -5.85
N LEU A 51 -0.10 -2.88 -4.96
CA LEU A 51 -1.46 -3.26 -5.33
C LEU A 51 -2.17 -2.06 -5.97
N LYS A 52 -2.61 -2.21 -7.21
CA LYS A 52 -3.44 -1.26 -7.96
C LYS A 52 -4.91 -1.58 -7.71
N ARG A 53 -5.76 -0.55 -7.72
CA ARG A 53 -7.22 -0.70 -7.71
C ARG A 53 -7.75 -0.42 -9.11
N VAL A 54 -8.51 -1.35 -9.67
CA VAL A 54 -9.12 -1.24 -11.01
C VAL A 54 -10.63 -1.39 -10.85
N ALA A 55 -11.39 -0.51 -11.48
CA ALA A 55 -12.85 -0.59 -11.54
C ALA A 55 -13.27 -1.01 -12.95
N LEU A 56 -14.01 -2.11 -13.05
CA LEU A 56 -14.53 -2.65 -14.31
C LEU A 56 -16.06 -2.60 -14.28
N THR A 57 -16.66 -2.03 -15.32
CA THR A 57 -18.12 -2.00 -15.48
C THR A 57 -18.62 -3.37 -15.91
N VAL A 58 -19.59 -3.90 -15.19
CA VAL A 58 -20.33 -5.12 -15.57
C VAL A 58 -21.53 -4.69 -16.44
N PRO A 59 -21.95 -5.48 -17.44
CA PRO A 59 -23.18 -5.17 -18.20
C PRO A 59 -24.41 -5.13 -17.27
N ASN A 60 -25.29 -4.14 -17.45
CA ASN A 60 -26.45 -3.84 -16.57
C ASN A 60 -27.48 -4.98 -16.44
N ASN A 61 -27.37 -6.04 -17.23
CA ASN A 61 -28.34 -7.12 -17.26
C ASN A 61 -27.83 -8.42 -16.61
N VAL A 62 -26.66 -8.38 -15.97
CA VAL A 62 -26.00 -9.56 -15.42
C VAL A 62 -25.59 -9.29 -13.99
N GLN A 63 -26.17 -10.05 -13.06
CA GLN A 63 -25.71 -10.12 -11.68
C GLN A 63 -24.76 -11.33 -11.60
N PRO A 64 -23.44 -11.11 -11.43
CA PRO A 64 -22.48 -12.18 -11.53
C PRO A 64 -22.71 -13.21 -10.43
N GLU A 65 -22.78 -14.49 -10.81
CA GLU A 65 -22.89 -15.58 -9.85
C GLU A 65 -21.59 -15.74 -9.05
N ALA A 66 -21.69 -16.37 -7.87
CA ALA A 66 -20.52 -16.67 -7.05
C ALA A 66 -19.44 -17.49 -7.79
N SER A 67 -19.85 -18.31 -8.75
CA SER A 67 -18.99 -19.10 -9.65
C SER A 67 -18.16 -18.21 -10.59
N GLN A 68 -18.79 -17.20 -11.22
CA GLN A 68 -18.14 -16.23 -12.10
C GLN A 68 -17.17 -15.33 -11.35
N LEU A 69 -17.54 -14.93 -10.12
CA LEU A 69 -16.65 -14.16 -9.25
C LEU A 69 -15.44 -15.00 -8.79
N ALA A 70 -15.63 -16.30 -8.55
CA ALA A 70 -14.53 -17.21 -8.21
C ALA A 70 -13.55 -17.41 -9.39
N GLU A 71 -14.03 -17.40 -10.63
CA GLU A 71 -13.19 -17.43 -11.83
C GLU A 71 -12.31 -16.18 -11.94
N LEU A 72 -12.78 -15.01 -11.48
CA LEU A 72 -11.93 -13.83 -11.44
C LEU A 72 -10.79 -13.94 -10.43
N ASN A 73 -11.01 -14.68 -9.34
CA ASN A 73 -9.97 -14.92 -8.34
C ASN A 73 -8.89 -15.89 -8.85
N SER A 74 -9.18 -16.68 -9.88
CA SER A 74 -8.17 -17.54 -10.52
C SER A 74 -7.37 -16.81 -11.61
N LEU A 75 -7.75 -15.58 -11.97
CA LEU A 75 -6.96 -14.76 -12.88
C LEU A 75 -5.65 -14.31 -12.24
N ASN A 76 -4.56 -14.43 -13.01
CA ASN A 76 -3.26 -14.05 -12.51
C ASN A 76 -3.22 -12.56 -12.14
N GLY A 77 -2.73 -12.29 -10.95
CA GLY A 77 -2.59 -10.94 -10.41
C GLY A 77 -3.85 -10.32 -9.79
N VAL A 78 -4.96 -11.05 -9.66
CA VAL A 78 -6.10 -10.61 -8.83
C VAL A 78 -5.84 -11.03 -7.38
N VAL A 79 -5.93 -10.06 -6.45
CA VAL A 79 -5.71 -10.28 -5.02
C VAL A 79 -7.03 -10.24 -4.25
N GLU A 80 -7.89 -9.27 -4.57
CA GLU A 80 -9.24 -9.16 -3.99
C GLU A 80 -10.20 -8.65 -5.07
N TYR A 81 -11.47 -9.07 -4.98
CA TYR A 81 -12.56 -8.56 -5.81
C TYR A 81 -13.74 -8.14 -4.92
N VAL A 82 -14.43 -7.07 -5.31
CA VAL A 82 -15.66 -6.59 -4.66
C VAL A 82 -16.62 -6.16 -5.76
N PHE A 83 -17.77 -6.82 -5.84
CA PHE A 83 -18.84 -6.42 -6.74
C PHE A 83 -19.81 -5.47 -6.02
N ASP A 84 -20.00 -4.29 -6.58
CA ASP A 84 -21.00 -3.31 -6.15
C ASP A 84 -22.22 -3.40 -7.09
N ALA A 85 -23.26 -4.07 -6.61
CA ALA A 85 -24.52 -4.24 -7.34
C ALA A 85 -25.28 -2.92 -7.55
N SER A 86 -25.04 -1.89 -6.71
CA SER A 86 -25.73 -0.60 -6.83
C SER A 86 -25.18 0.24 -7.99
N GLN A 87 -23.89 0.12 -8.25
CA GLN A 87 -23.20 0.84 -9.32
C GLN A 87 -22.91 -0.03 -10.55
N ASN A 88 -23.20 -1.33 -10.46
CA ASN A 88 -22.83 -2.35 -11.44
C ASN A 88 -21.33 -2.33 -11.80
N GLN A 89 -20.51 -2.16 -10.76
CA GLN A 89 -19.06 -2.05 -10.86
C GLN A 89 -18.37 -3.18 -10.10
N LEU A 90 -17.33 -3.74 -10.71
CA LEU A 90 -16.44 -4.70 -10.10
C LEU A 90 -15.11 -4.02 -9.76
N TYR A 91 -14.83 -3.90 -8.47
CA TYR A 91 -13.58 -3.37 -7.96
C TYR A 91 -12.60 -4.51 -7.73
N LEU A 92 -11.44 -4.41 -8.37
CA LEU A 92 -10.36 -5.37 -8.28
C LEU A 92 -9.15 -4.73 -7.63
N LYS A 93 -8.59 -5.41 -6.64
CA LYS A 93 -7.26 -5.12 -6.11
C LYS A 93 -6.31 -6.10 -6.77
N VAL A 94 -5.35 -5.56 -7.50
CA VAL A 94 -4.54 -6.32 -8.43
C VAL A 94 -3.06 -6.01 -8.24
N ASN A 95 -2.18 -6.95 -8.54
CA ASN A 95 -0.74 -6.72 -8.49
C ASN A 95 -0.19 -6.29 -9.86
N SER A 96 1.14 -6.26 -9.99
CA SER A 96 1.83 -5.86 -11.22
C SER A 96 1.68 -6.85 -12.39
N GLU A 97 1.26 -8.09 -12.13
CA GLU A 97 1.09 -9.14 -13.14
C GLU A 97 -0.31 -9.17 -13.75
N PHE A 98 -1.21 -8.29 -13.30
CA PHE A 98 -2.60 -8.28 -13.72
C PHE A 98 -2.78 -7.87 -15.17
N ASP A 99 -3.47 -8.73 -15.92
CA ASP A 99 -3.90 -8.47 -17.29
C ASP A 99 -5.33 -7.93 -17.31
N GLU A 100 -5.43 -6.61 -17.47
CA GLU A 100 -6.72 -5.91 -17.56
C GLU A 100 -7.53 -6.32 -18.81
N LEU A 101 -6.86 -6.67 -19.92
CA LEU A 101 -7.55 -7.07 -21.14
C LEU A 101 -8.23 -8.42 -20.96
N ASN A 102 -7.53 -9.37 -20.33
CA ASN A 102 -8.09 -10.69 -20.02
C ASN A 102 -9.27 -10.59 -19.05
N ALA A 103 -9.14 -9.82 -17.97
CA ALA A 103 -10.23 -9.61 -17.02
C ALA A 103 -11.48 -8.98 -17.69
N ARG A 104 -11.29 -8.01 -18.58
CA ARG A 104 -12.38 -7.42 -19.37
C ARG A 104 -13.02 -8.42 -20.35
N ALA A 105 -12.23 -9.32 -20.92
CA ALA A 105 -12.72 -10.37 -21.81
C ALA A 105 -13.61 -11.37 -21.06
N VAL A 106 -13.21 -11.81 -19.86
CA VAL A 106 -14.01 -12.70 -19.00
C VAL A 106 -15.34 -12.04 -18.63
N ILE A 107 -15.33 -10.77 -18.20
CA ILE A 107 -16.57 -10.05 -17.85
C ILE A 107 -17.52 -9.92 -19.05
N ARG A 108 -17.00 -9.81 -20.27
CA ARG A 108 -17.84 -9.78 -21.49
C ARG A 108 -18.49 -11.13 -21.79
N GLN A 109 -17.93 -12.26 -21.33
CA GLN A 109 -18.52 -13.58 -21.53
C GLN A 109 -19.70 -13.85 -20.60
N TRP A 110 -19.94 -12.97 -19.62
CA TRP A 110 -21.06 -13.10 -18.70
C TRP A 110 -22.41 -12.64 -19.30
N SER A 111 -22.41 -12.09 -20.53
CA SER A 111 -23.61 -11.63 -21.26
C SER A 111 -24.33 -12.72 -22.02
#